data_AF-A0A959EPD5-F1
#
_entry.id   AF-A0A959EPD5-F1
#
_cell.length_a   1.000
_cell.length_b   1.000
_cell.length_c   1.000
_cell.angle_alpha   90.00
_cell.angle_beta   90.00
_cell.angle_gamma   90.00
#
_symmetry.space_group_name_H-M   'P 1'
#
loop_
_entity.id
_entity.type
_entity.pdbx_description
1 polymer ?
#
loop_
_entity_poly.entity_id
_entity_poly.type
_entity_poly.pdbx_seq_one_letter_code
_entity_poly.pdbx_strand_id
1 'polypeptide(L)' 'FDRPNLHLEVRPGQKRIEQIIDFIRQRPDQSGIIYCLSRKNTEDVAAKLKLRGIRADSYHAGMSDADRSRV' A
#
# COMPACT_ATOMS: atom_id res chain seq x y z
N PHE A 1 18.11 -7.63 -15.85
CA PHE A 1 17.24 -6.48 -15.51
C PHE A 1 15.82 -6.74 -15.93
N ASP A 2 15.58 -7.26 -17.14
CA ASP A 2 14.25 -7.67 -17.55
C ASP A 2 13.65 -8.73 -16.61
N ARG A 3 12.37 -8.57 -16.34
CA ARG A 3 11.54 -9.43 -15.50
C ARG A 3 10.22 -9.60 -16.24
N PRO A 4 10.13 -10.58 -17.17
CA PRO A 4 8.96 -10.74 -18.03
C PRO A 4 7.68 -11.09 -17.24
N ASN A 5 7.84 -11.51 -15.98
CA ASN A 5 6.75 -11.76 -15.06
C ASN A 5 6.20 -10.48 -14.38
N LEU A 6 6.77 -9.30 -14.63
CA LEU A 6 6.34 -8.03 -14.06
C LEU A 6 5.61 -7.18 -15.12
N HIS A 7 4.41 -6.72 -14.77
CA HIS A 7 3.67 -5.74 -15.54
C HIS A 7 3.88 -4.35 -14.94
N LEU A 8 4.23 -3.37 -15.76
CA LEU A 8 4.42 -1.98 -15.36
C LEU A 8 3.28 -1.12 -15.92
N GLU A 9 2.61 -0.38 -15.04
CA GLU A 9 1.54 0.54 -15.39
C GLU A 9 1.79 1.90 -14.71
N VAL A 10 1.56 3.00 -15.42
CA VAL A 10 1.66 4.36 -14.88
C VAL A 10 0.34 5.08 -15.06
N ARG A 11 -0.18 5.66 -13.98
CA ARG A 11 -1.44 6.43 -13.97
C ARG A 11 -1.22 7.87 -13.51
N PRO A 12 -2.01 8.83 -14.00
CA PRO A 12 -2.06 10.18 -13.45
C PRO A 12 -2.38 10.19 -11.94
N GLY A 13 -1.68 11.03 -11.19
CA GLY A 13 -1.68 11.03 -9.71
C GLY A 13 -2.90 11.68 -9.04
N GLN A 14 -4.07 11.73 -9.67
CA GLN A 14 -5.32 12.26 -9.10
C GLN A 14 -6.11 11.16 -8.39
N LYS A 15 -6.83 11.48 -7.30
CA LYS A 15 -7.66 10.50 -6.55
C LYS A 15 -6.91 9.20 -6.22
N ARG A 16 -5.66 9.33 -5.76
CA ARG A 16 -4.72 8.18 -5.62
C ARG A 16 -5.28 7.09 -4.72
N ILE A 17 -5.94 7.45 -3.62
CA ILE A 17 -6.49 6.48 -2.67
C ILE A 17 -7.61 5.67 -3.30
N GLU A 18 -8.51 6.33 -4.03
CA GLU A 18 -9.60 5.67 -4.76
C GLU A 18 -9.05 4.72 -5.81
N GLN A 19 -8.08 5.16 -6.61
CA GLN A 19 -7.42 4.29 -7.60
C GLN A 19 -6.74 3.07 -6.97
N ILE A 20 -6.08 3.25 -5.81
CA ILE A 20 -5.46 2.14 -5.06
C ILE A 20 -6.53 1.15 -4.57
N ILE A 21 -7.62 1.64 -4.00
CA ILE A 21 -8.72 0.80 -3.50
C ILE A 21 -9.33 -0.02 -4.64
N ASP A 22 -9.61 0.62 -5.78
CA ASP A 22 -10.17 -0.06 -6.95
C ASP A 22 -9.22 -1.12 -7.49
N PHE A 23 -7.92 -0.83 -7.53
CA PHE A 23 -6.89 -1.78 -7.93
C PHE A 23 -6.82 -3.01 -7.02
N ILE A 24 -6.88 -2.82 -5.70
CA ILE A 24 -6.85 -3.89 -4.70
C ILE A 24 -8.13 -4.75 -4.78
N ARG A 25 -9.30 -4.13 -4.91
CA ARG A 25 -10.59 -4.85 -4.94
C ARG A 25 -10.74 -5.79 -6.13
N GLN A 26 -10.04 -5.54 -7.23
CA GLN A 26 -9.98 -6.44 -8.38
C GLN A 26 -9.08 -7.67 -8.12
N ARG A 27 -8.39 -7.73 -6.97
CA ARG A 27 -7.38 -8.75 -6.61
C ARG A 27 -7.55 -9.23 -5.16
N PRO A 28 -8.71 -9.78 -4.78
CA PRO A 28 -9.07 -10.05 -3.38
C PRO A 28 -8.10 -10.99 -2.64
N ASP A 29 -7.46 -11.93 -3.35
CA ASP A 29 -6.60 -12.97 -2.75
C ASP A 29 -5.10 -12.75 -3.00
N GLN A 30 -4.70 -11.53 -3.34
CA GLN A 30 -3.30 -11.19 -3.59
C GLN A 30 -2.73 -10.29 -2.49
N SER A 31 -1.46 -10.52 -2.13
CA SER A 31 -0.68 -9.62 -1.29
C SER A 31 -0.03 -8.52 -2.12
N GLY A 32 0.19 -7.34 -1.54
CA GLY A 32 0.86 -6.23 -2.22
C GLY A 32 1.60 -5.31 -1.26
N ILE A 33 2.50 -4.49 -1.82
CA ILE A 33 3.26 -3.46 -1.11
C ILE A 33 2.92 -2.11 -1.73
N ILE A 34 2.62 -1.11 -0.90
CA ILE A 34 2.40 0.27 -1.33
C ILE A 34 3.55 1.13 -0.81
N TYR A 35 4.39 1.61 -1.71
CA TYR A 35 5.45 2.56 -1.37
C TYR A 35 4.91 3.99 -1.27
N CYS A 36 5.33 4.70 -0.23
CA CYS A 36 4.93 6.05 0.10
C CYS A 36 6.17 6.92 0.32
N LEU A 37 6.08 8.23 0.05
CA LEU A 37 7.22 9.15 0.15
C LEU A 37 7.61 9.49 1.59
N SER A 38 6.66 9.54 2.52
CA SER A 38 6.90 9.95 3.91
C SER A 38 6.22 8.99 4.90
N ARG A 39 6.75 8.94 6.14
CA ARG A 39 6.19 8.13 7.23
C ARG A 39 4.71 8.45 7.48
N LYS A 40 4.39 9.74 7.59
CA LYS A 40 3.02 10.24 7.73
C LYS A 40 2.10 9.76 6.60
N ASN A 41 2.56 9.83 5.34
CA ASN A 41 1.75 9.36 4.23
C ASN A 41 1.55 7.84 4.26
N THR A 42 2.54 7.07 4.70
CA THR A 42 2.41 5.61 4.89
C THR A 42 1.32 5.29 5.92
N GLU A 43 1.34 5.95 7.07
CA GLU A 43 0.33 5.81 8.13
C GLU A 43 -1.08 6.22 7.62
N ASP A 44 -1.18 7.38 6.97
CA ASP A 44 -2.45 7.92 6.45
C ASP A 44 -3.07 7.00 5.38
N VAL A 45 -2.26 6.41 4.49
CA VAL A 45 -2.72 5.46 3.47
C VAL A 45 -3.22 4.18 4.13
N ALA A 46 -2.45 3.58 5.05
CA ALA A 46 -2.84 2.36 5.75
C ALA A 46 -4.16 2.56 6.52
N ALA A 47 -4.33 3.69 7.21
CA ALA A 47 -5.56 4.02 7.92
C ALA A 47 -6.76 4.14 6.97
N LYS A 48 -6.61 4.80 5.82
CA LYS A 48 -7.68 4.93 4.82
C LYS A 48 -8.10 3.58 4.22
N LEU A 49 -7.15 2.68 4.00
CA LEU A 49 -7.43 1.32 3.54
C LEU A 49 -8.19 0.50 4.60
N LYS A 50 -7.74 0.55 5.86
CA LYS A 50 -8.43 -0.10 7.00
C LYS A 50 -9.88 0.40 7.12
N LEU A 51 -10.12 1.71 7.01
CA LEU A 51 -11.47 2.31 7.01
C LEU A 51 -12.38 1.84 5.87
N ARG A 52 -11.83 1.23 4.81
CA ARG A 52 -12.59 0.67 3.68
C ARG A 52 -12.67 -0.86 3.73
N GLY A 53 -12.29 -1.47 4.85
CA GLY A 53 -12.33 -2.92 5.06
C GLY A 53 -11.17 -3.67 4.43
N ILE A 54 -10.12 -2.97 3.98
CA ILE A 54 -8.92 -3.60 3.42
C ILE A 54 -7.92 -3.86 4.53
N ARG A 55 -7.47 -5.11 4.67
CA ARG A 55 -6.36 -5.46 5.58
C ARG A 55 -5.06 -4.85 5.03
N ALA A 56 -4.54 -3.86 5.74
CA ALA A 56 -3.29 -3.19 5.41
C ALA A 56 -2.59 -2.81 6.71
N ASP A 57 -1.27 -2.63 6.70
CA ASP A 57 -0.56 -1.99 7.81
C ASP A 57 0.52 -1.03 7.30
N SER A 58 0.97 -0.12 8.15
CA SER A 58 2.10 0.77 7.86
C SER A 58 3.40 0.15 8.35
N TYR A 59 4.48 0.33 7.59
CA TYR A 59 5.83 -0.06 8.00
C TYR A 59 6.82 1.06 7.70
N HIS A 60 7.56 1.53 8.71
CA HIS A 60 8.67 2.47 8.53
C HIS A 60 9.60 2.53 9.75
N ALA A 61 10.79 3.11 9.55
CA ALA A 61 11.83 3.23 10.56
C ALA A 61 11.46 4.05 11.82
N GLY A 62 10.35 4.80 11.79
CA GLY A 62 9.83 5.49 12.97
C GLY A 62 9.03 4.61 13.95
N MET A 63 8.71 3.37 13.58
CA MET A 63 8.01 2.41 14.44
C MET A 63 8.98 1.73 15.40
N SER A 64 8.47 1.26 16.54
CA SER A 64 9.24 0.44 17.45
C SER A 64 9.62 -0.90 16.80
N ASP A 65 10.70 -1.53 17.27
CA ASP A 65 11.12 -2.85 16.79
C ASP A 65 10.02 -3.91 16.97
N ALA A 66 9.27 -3.81 18.07
CA ALA A 66 8.13 -4.67 18.35
C ALA A 66 7.01 -4.48 17.33
N ASP A 67 6.65 -3.23 17.00
CA ASP A 67 5.58 -2.96 16.03
C ASP A 67 5.98 -3.43 14.63
N ARG A 68 7.22 -3.17 14.21
CA ARG A 68 7.75 -3.61 12.91
C ARG A 68 7.73 -5.14 12.76
N SER A 69 7.97 -5.86 13.84
CA SER A 69 7.98 -7.34 13.83
C SER A 69 6.58 -7.97 13.78
N ARG A 70 5.53 -7.17 13.97
CA ARG A 70 4.12 -7.63 13.97
C ARG A 70 3.37 -7.35 12.66
N VAL A 71 3.97 -6.56 11.77
CA VAL A 71 3.46 -6.31 10.41
C VAL A 71 3.78 -7.50 9.52
#